data_AF-A0A4E0R2U0-F1
#
_entry.id   AF-A0A4E0R2U0-F1
#
_cell.length_a   1.000
_cell.length_b   1.000
_cell.length_c   1.000
_cell.angle_alpha   90.00
_cell.angle_beta   90.00
_cell.angle_gamma   90.00
#
_symmetry.space_group_name_H-M   'P 1'
#
loop_
_entity.id
_entity.type
_entity.pdbx_description
1 polymer ?
#
loop_
_entity_poly.entity_id
_entity_poly.type
_entity_poly.pdbx_seq_one_letter_code
_entity_poly.pdbx_strand_id
1 'polypeptide(L)'
;MFQTTITDIFIILSICAQFSLSACPSNLTEVAAGICMLAIPYERTYCEAHAFCETEGEARGLRLILPGINAPLITSIVPSTSIVFTGISALLNQSTNLREGWRYGDPGRSWYTTSANDTSIPWFVEEPNLFQASVALYYQHMLCDDFQLTYQSTHVVFEMSTYQLNGSMEVFKRNWPYPISSIFLSNSESVGCFDFVAETTMIVCALRCKCRTVCRSFYHNAEAGLCGLSLYVDSLLPANMSNITGTWMRFGRPNG
;
A
#
# COMPACT_ATOMS: atom_id res chain seq x y z
N MET A 1 71.22 9.12 -33.91
CA MET A 1 70.75 10.24 -33.07
C MET A 1 69.24 10.31 -33.26
N PHE A 2 68.49 10.22 -32.15
CA PHE A 2 67.01 10.11 -32.00
C PHE A 2 66.39 8.77 -32.49
N GLN A 3 65.92 7.81 -31.68
CA GLN A 3 65.17 7.73 -30.40
C GLN A 3 63.64 7.73 -30.57
N THR A 4 63.04 6.53 -30.42
CA THR A 4 61.72 6.11 -29.84
C THR A 4 60.46 6.96 -30.16
N THR A 5 59.27 6.42 -30.46
CA THR A 5 58.47 5.46 -29.69
C THR A 5 57.33 4.85 -30.53
N ILE A 6 57.02 3.58 -30.25
CA ILE A 6 55.73 2.94 -30.53
C ILE A 6 54.68 3.53 -29.58
N THR A 7 53.54 4.00 -30.11
CA THR A 7 52.28 4.17 -29.37
C THR A 7 51.09 4.09 -30.35
N ASP A 8 50.56 2.88 -30.50
CA ASP A 8 49.23 2.48 -30.07
C ASP A 8 47.94 3.25 -30.47
N ILE A 9 46.98 2.41 -30.92
CA ILE A 9 45.56 2.33 -30.55
C ILE A 9 44.49 2.92 -31.48
N PHE A 10 43.61 1.99 -31.87
CA PHE A 10 42.37 2.09 -32.61
C PHE A 10 41.41 3.16 -32.04
N ILE A 11 40.99 4.10 -32.87
CA ILE A 11 39.81 4.93 -32.61
C ILE A 11 38.58 4.10 -32.99
N ILE A 12 38.06 3.33 -32.03
CA ILE A 12 36.70 2.78 -32.14
C ILE A 12 35.73 3.91 -31.78
N LEU A 13 34.89 4.27 -32.74
CA LEU A 13 33.72 5.13 -32.56
C LEU A 13 32.78 4.53 -31.49
N SER A 14 32.90 4.97 -30.24
CA SER A 14 31.83 4.82 -29.26
C SER A 14 30.78 5.90 -29.53
N ILE A 15 29.87 5.61 -30.46
CA ILE A 15 28.55 6.21 -30.45
C ILE A 15 27.90 5.71 -29.16
N CYS A 16 27.97 6.52 -28.10
CA CYS A 16 27.08 6.36 -26.95
C CYS A 16 25.66 6.66 -27.45
N ALA A 17 25.03 5.66 -28.06
CA ALA A 17 23.59 5.63 -28.13
C ALA A 17 23.13 5.51 -26.67
N GLN A 18 22.74 6.64 -26.08
CA GLN A 18 21.94 6.64 -24.87
C GLN A 18 20.60 6.01 -25.26
N PHE A 19 20.57 4.68 -25.35
CA PHE A 19 19.33 3.96 -25.20
C PHE A 19 18.87 4.25 -23.79
N SER A 20 18.00 5.24 -23.64
CA SER A 20 17.05 5.27 -22.53
C SER A 20 16.17 4.03 -22.70
N LEU A 21 16.71 2.85 -22.35
CA LEU A 21 15.88 1.73 -21.97
C LEU A 21 15.08 2.24 -20.78
N SER A 22 13.80 2.54 -21.02
CA SER A 22 12.82 2.68 -19.95
C SER A 22 13.11 1.60 -18.91
N ALA A 23 13.31 1.99 -17.65
CA ALA A 23 13.57 1.03 -16.57
C ALA A 23 12.34 0.14 -16.31
N CYS A 24 11.19 0.51 -16.86
CA CYS A 24 9.94 -0.18 -16.66
C CYS A 24 9.75 -1.37 -17.61
N PRO A 25 9.23 -2.50 -17.10
CA PRO A 25 8.76 -3.60 -17.96
C PRO A 25 7.77 -3.11 -19.02
N SER A 26 7.63 -3.88 -20.11
CA SER A 26 6.68 -3.55 -21.17
C SER A 26 5.26 -3.37 -20.62
N ASN A 27 4.56 -2.33 -21.13
CA ASN A 27 3.23 -1.89 -20.72
C ASN A 27 3.12 -1.13 -19.39
N LEU A 28 4.23 -0.77 -18.75
CA LEU A 28 4.24 0.21 -17.67
C LEU A 28 4.89 1.52 -18.16
N THR A 29 4.42 2.64 -17.63
CA THR A 29 4.93 3.98 -17.91
C THR A 29 5.88 4.40 -16.79
N GLU A 30 7.08 4.84 -17.16
CA GLU A 30 8.00 5.49 -16.22
C GLU A 30 7.50 6.91 -15.95
N VAL A 31 6.94 7.14 -14.76
CA VAL A 31 6.34 8.44 -14.36
C VAL A 31 7.33 9.33 -13.60
N ALA A 32 8.38 8.73 -13.06
CA ALA A 32 9.55 9.37 -12.47
C ALA A 32 10.71 8.37 -12.53
N ALA A 33 11.94 8.81 -12.25
CA ALA A 33 13.13 7.96 -12.33
C ALA A 33 12.96 6.66 -11.50
N GLY A 34 12.88 5.52 -12.20
CA GLY A 34 12.70 4.20 -11.58
C GLY A 34 11.31 3.92 -11.00
N ILE A 35 10.31 4.80 -11.21
CA ILE A 35 8.94 4.63 -10.75
C ILE A 35 8.05 4.29 -11.94
N CYS A 36 7.52 3.07 -11.92
CA CYS A 36 6.74 2.50 -13.00
C CYS A 36 5.29 2.35 -12.59
N MET A 37 4.38 2.96 -13.35
CA MET A 37 2.95 2.89 -13.10
C MET A 37 2.16 2.46 -14.34
N LEU A 38 0.96 1.97 -14.09
CA LEU A 38 -0.03 1.65 -15.13
C LEU A 38 -1.40 2.11 -14.64
N ALA A 39 -2.18 2.78 -15.50
CA ALA A 39 -3.56 3.13 -15.23
C ALA A 39 -4.50 2.30 -16.12
N ILE A 40 -5.53 1.69 -15.52
CA ILE A 40 -6.58 0.98 -16.25
C ILE A 40 -7.93 1.60 -15.87
N PRO A 41 -8.76 2.03 -16.85
CA PRO A 41 -10.14 2.46 -16.58
C PRO A 41 -10.94 1.31 -15.97
N TYR A 42 -11.39 1.48 -14.73
CA TYR A 42 -12.13 0.44 -14.03
C TYR A 42 -12.86 0.96 -12.79
N GLU A 43 -14.14 0.57 -12.67
CA GLU A 43 -14.99 0.88 -11.53
C GLU A 43 -14.85 -0.18 -10.44
N ARG A 44 -14.28 0.22 -9.30
CA ARG A 44 -14.02 -0.64 -8.15
C ARG A 44 -14.12 0.13 -6.84
N THR A 45 -14.51 -0.59 -5.78
CA THR A 45 -14.34 -0.12 -4.40
C THR A 45 -12.86 -0.13 -4.02
N TYR A 46 -12.52 0.51 -2.89
CA TYR A 46 -11.14 0.57 -2.38
C TYR A 46 -10.45 -0.80 -2.28
N CYS A 47 -11.13 -1.80 -1.68
CA CYS A 47 -10.52 -3.11 -1.50
C CYS A 47 -10.43 -3.91 -2.78
N GLU A 48 -11.40 -3.76 -3.69
CA GLU A 48 -11.33 -4.41 -4.98
C GLU A 48 -10.25 -3.78 -5.88
N ALA A 49 -9.98 -2.47 -5.75
CA ALA A 49 -8.87 -1.83 -6.44
C ALA A 49 -7.53 -2.44 -6.00
N HIS A 50 -7.31 -2.61 -4.69
CA HIS A 50 -6.13 -3.33 -4.18
C HIS A 50 -6.06 -4.79 -4.65
N ALA A 51 -7.17 -5.52 -4.61
CA ALA A 51 -7.22 -6.91 -5.08
C ALA A 51 -6.96 -7.02 -6.59
N PHE A 52 -7.38 -6.01 -7.35
CA PHE A 52 -7.09 -5.92 -8.78
C PHE A 52 -5.60 -5.69 -9.01
N CYS A 53 -4.91 -4.87 -8.19
CA CYS A 53 -3.46 -4.76 -8.24
C CYS A 53 -2.77 -6.10 -8.01
N GLU A 54 -3.19 -6.86 -6.99
CA GLU A 54 -2.63 -8.18 -6.72
C GLU A 54 -2.81 -9.10 -7.94
N THR A 55 -4.03 -9.20 -8.47
CA THR A 55 -4.37 -10.09 -9.59
C THR A 55 -3.61 -9.72 -10.88
N GLU A 56 -3.57 -8.42 -11.22
CA GLU A 56 -2.81 -7.93 -12.39
C GLU A 56 -1.30 -8.13 -12.21
N GLY A 57 -0.79 -7.97 -11.00
CA GLY A 57 0.60 -8.24 -10.67
C GLY A 57 0.94 -9.70 -10.89
N GLU A 58 0.17 -10.62 -10.32
CA GLU A 58 0.35 -12.06 -10.49
C GLU A 58 0.34 -12.47 -11.97
N ALA A 59 -0.62 -11.98 -12.75
CA ALA A 59 -0.72 -12.25 -14.18
C ALA A 59 0.51 -11.78 -14.99
N ARG A 60 1.22 -10.76 -14.49
CA ARG A 60 2.41 -10.18 -15.13
C ARG A 60 3.72 -10.68 -14.53
N GLY A 61 3.67 -11.48 -13.46
CA GLY A 61 4.87 -11.83 -12.68
C GLY A 61 5.51 -10.63 -11.98
N LEU A 62 4.73 -9.60 -11.66
CA LEU A 62 5.15 -8.38 -10.98
C LEU A 62 4.44 -8.24 -9.63
N ARG A 63 5.03 -7.49 -8.69
CA ARG A 63 4.31 -7.04 -7.49
C ARG A 63 3.72 -5.66 -7.76
N LEU A 64 2.43 -5.60 -8.04
CA LEU A 64 1.71 -4.34 -8.26
C LEU A 64 0.92 -3.96 -7.00
N ILE A 65 0.93 -2.68 -6.66
CA ILE A 65 0.25 -2.11 -5.48
C ILE A 65 -0.49 -0.83 -5.87
N LEU A 66 -1.44 -0.38 -5.06
CA LEU A 66 -1.88 1.02 -5.15
C LEU A 66 -0.73 1.94 -4.68
N PRO A 67 -0.37 3.00 -5.42
CA PRO A 67 0.67 3.93 -5.02
C PRO A 67 0.34 4.59 -3.68
N GLY A 68 1.22 4.46 -2.68
CA GLY A 68 1.09 5.19 -1.42
C GLY A 68 2.04 6.37 -1.39
N ILE A 69 3.34 6.14 -1.18
CA ILE A 69 4.31 7.25 -1.11
C ILE A 69 4.40 8.03 -2.43
N ASN A 70 4.26 7.35 -3.56
CA ASN A 70 4.32 7.94 -4.88
C ASN A 70 2.92 8.33 -5.42
N ALA A 71 1.89 8.34 -4.56
CA ALA A 71 0.54 8.77 -4.94
C ALA A 71 0.48 10.10 -5.72
N PRO A 72 1.30 11.14 -5.43
CA PRO A 72 1.32 12.37 -6.22
C PRO A 72 1.54 12.18 -7.72
N LEU A 73 2.25 11.13 -8.12
CA LEU A 73 2.55 10.83 -9.53
C LEU A 73 1.34 10.26 -10.29
N ILE A 74 0.28 9.81 -9.61
CA ILE A 74 -0.97 9.32 -10.22
C ILE A 74 -1.53 10.33 -11.22
N THR A 75 -1.52 11.62 -10.86
CA THR A 75 -2.08 12.71 -11.67
C THR A 75 -1.44 12.85 -13.05
N SER A 76 -0.23 12.33 -13.24
CA SER A 76 0.48 12.37 -14.52
C SER A 76 -0.02 11.35 -15.55
N ILE A 77 -0.77 10.33 -15.14
CA ILE A 77 -1.18 9.20 -15.99
C ILE A 77 -2.69 8.94 -16.03
N VAL A 78 -3.49 9.74 -15.32
CA VAL A 78 -4.96 9.63 -15.33
C VAL A 78 -5.61 10.95 -15.75
N PRO A 79 -6.77 10.93 -16.43
CA PRO A 79 -7.53 12.14 -16.73
C PRO A 79 -7.84 12.97 -15.48
N SER A 80 -7.93 14.29 -15.62
CA SER A 80 -8.25 15.22 -14.53
C SER A 80 -9.65 15.06 -13.95
N THR A 81 -10.53 14.30 -14.60
CA THR A 81 -11.87 13.96 -14.11
C THR A 81 -11.91 12.65 -13.31
N SER A 82 -10.75 12.01 -13.10
CA SER A 82 -10.70 10.68 -12.51
C SER A 82 -10.89 10.70 -11.00
N ILE A 83 -11.49 9.62 -10.51
CA ILE A 83 -11.48 9.18 -9.13
C ILE A 83 -10.53 7.98 -9.02
N VAL A 84 -9.50 8.06 -8.17
CA VAL A 84 -8.46 7.03 -8.04
C VAL A 84 -8.06 6.84 -6.58
N PHE A 85 -8.22 5.62 -6.06
CA PHE A 85 -7.75 5.29 -4.72
C PHE A 85 -6.23 5.20 -4.63
N THR A 86 -5.68 5.54 -3.47
CA THR A 86 -4.24 5.43 -3.17
C THR A 86 -3.98 4.29 -2.18
N GLY A 87 -2.70 3.95 -1.98
CA GLY A 87 -2.25 3.09 -0.90
C GLY A 87 -2.23 3.78 0.48
N ILE A 88 -2.64 5.05 0.59
CA ILE A 88 -2.60 5.83 1.84
C ILE A 88 -3.89 5.58 2.64
N SER A 89 -3.76 5.27 3.93
CA SER A 89 -4.91 5.06 4.82
C SER A 89 -4.62 5.40 6.28
N ALA A 90 -5.67 5.71 7.04
CA ALA A 90 -5.66 5.87 8.50
C ALA A 90 -6.46 4.76 9.21
N LEU A 91 -6.75 3.64 8.53
CA LEU A 91 -7.59 2.55 9.04
C LEU A 91 -7.09 1.89 10.34
N LEU A 92 -5.81 2.09 10.72
CA LEU A 92 -5.23 1.60 11.97
C LEU A 92 -5.26 2.63 13.09
N ASN A 93 -5.29 3.92 12.77
CA ASN A 93 -5.18 5.02 13.73
C ASN A 93 -6.49 5.81 13.78
N GLN A 94 -7.12 5.87 14.94
CA GLN A 94 -8.35 6.63 15.15
C GLN A 94 -8.10 7.94 15.91
N SER A 95 -7.01 8.64 15.58
CA SER A 95 -6.69 9.93 16.19
C SER A 95 -7.79 10.95 15.90
N THR A 96 -8.01 11.86 16.86
CA THR A 96 -8.86 13.03 16.64
C THR A 96 -8.14 14.15 15.89
N ASN A 97 -6.82 14.06 15.76
CA ASN A 97 -6.05 14.92 14.87
C ASN A 97 -6.08 14.32 13.46
N LEU A 98 -6.73 15.02 12.53
CA LEU A 98 -6.95 14.53 11.17
C LEU A 98 -5.66 14.27 10.37
N ARG A 99 -4.52 14.88 10.75
CA ARG A 99 -3.23 14.67 10.06
C ARG A 99 -2.41 13.54 10.66
N GLU A 100 -2.76 13.04 11.84
CA GLU A 100 -2.01 12.01 12.53
C GLU A 100 -2.48 10.61 12.12
N GLY A 101 -1.54 9.67 11.97
CA GLY A 101 -1.88 8.26 11.85
C GLY A 101 -2.08 7.73 10.43
N TRP A 102 -1.85 8.56 9.41
CA TRP A 102 -1.86 8.14 8.02
C TRP A 102 -0.61 7.32 7.70
N ARG A 103 -0.81 6.27 6.89
CA ARG A 103 0.21 5.24 6.62
C ARG A 103 0.22 4.91 5.14
N TYR A 104 1.41 4.59 4.65
CA TYR A 104 1.61 4.06 3.31
C TYR A 104 1.39 2.54 3.29
N GLY A 105 0.57 2.07 2.36
CA GLY A 105 0.38 0.63 2.07
C GLY A 105 1.57 0.00 1.36
N ASP A 106 2.58 0.80 0.99
CA ASP A 106 3.81 0.36 0.34
C ASP A 106 4.57 -0.69 1.17
N PRO A 107 4.95 -1.83 0.56
CA PRO A 107 5.87 -2.78 1.19
C PRO A 107 7.17 -2.10 1.64
N GLY A 108 7.70 -2.49 2.80
CA GLY A 108 8.89 -1.88 3.40
C GLY A 108 8.68 -0.53 4.08
N ARG A 109 7.46 0.04 4.02
CA ARG A 109 7.09 1.30 4.71
C ARG A 109 6.07 1.13 5.82
N SER A 110 5.79 -0.11 6.20
CA SER A 110 4.92 -0.49 7.32
C SER A 110 5.19 0.32 8.61
N TRP A 111 6.43 0.72 8.90
CA TRP A 111 6.76 1.45 10.14
C TRP A 111 6.33 2.92 10.10
N TYR A 112 6.18 3.49 8.90
CA TYR A 112 5.89 4.91 8.72
C TYR A 112 4.46 5.24 9.16
N THR A 113 4.31 6.34 9.87
CA THR A 113 3.03 6.93 10.24
C THR A 113 3.20 8.44 10.35
N THR A 114 2.23 9.20 9.88
CA THR A 114 2.26 10.65 10.03
C THR A 114 2.06 11.06 11.49
N SER A 115 2.74 12.13 11.89
CA SER A 115 2.44 12.86 13.12
C SER A 115 1.50 14.04 12.85
N ALA A 116 0.96 14.67 13.89
CA ALA A 116 0.10 15.85 13.78
C ALA A 116 0.66 16.99 12.91
N ASN A 117 1.99 17.15 12.87
CA ASN A 117 2.68 18.22 12.15
C ASN A 117 3.36 17.74 10.85
N ASP A 118 3.10 16.51 10.42
CA ASP A 118 3.68 15.94 9.21
C ASP A 118 3.01 16.53 7.96
N THR A 119 3.82 17.03 7.02
CA THR A 119 3.38 17.64 5.76
C THR A 119 3.83 16.86 4.53
N SER A 120 4.30 15.62 4.71
CA SER A 120 4.82 14.78 3.61
C SER A 120 3.73 14.30 2.66
N ILE A 121 2.50 14.13 3.13
CA ILE A 121 1.34 13.85 2.29
C ILE A 121 0.80 15.20 1.79
N PRO A 122 0.83 15.46 0.46
CA PRO A 122 0.42 16.74 -0.12
C PRO A 122 -1.09 16.79 -0.31
N TRP A 123 -1.81 16.81 0.81
CA TRP A 123 -3.25 16.98 0.84
C TRP A 123 -3.69 18.24 0.07
N PHE A 124 -4.87 18.19 -0.53
CA PHE A 124 -5.50 19.37 -1.09
C PHE A 124 -5.78 20.41 0.00
N VAL A 125 -6.07 21.65 -0.39
CA VAL A 125 -6.35 22.74 0.54
C VAL A 125 -7.50 22.32 1.48
N GLU A 126 -7.32 22.56 2.78
CA GLU A 126 -8.23 22.17 3.87
C GLU A 126 -8.33 20.65 4.15
N GLU A 127 -7.69 19.79 3.37
CA GLU A 127 -7.64 18.33 3.62
C GLU A 127 -6.47 17.93 4.55
N PRO A 128 -6.59 16.81 5.30
CA PRO A 128 -7.79 16.00 5.49
C PRO A 128 -8.79 16.72 6.41
N ASN A 129 -10.09 16.66 6.08
CA ASN A 129 -11.16 17.38 6.79
C ASN A 129 -12.28 16.50 7.36
N LEU A 130 -12.29 15.19 7.06
CA LEU A 130 -13.34 14.29 7.51
C LEU A 130 -12.90 13.45 8.71
N PHE A 131 -13.54 13.67 9.86
CA PHE A 131 -13.33 12.83 11.03
C PHE A 131 -13.75 11.38 10.74
N GLN A 132 -12.85 10.42 11.02
CA GLN A 132 -13.01 8.98 10.77
C GLN A 132 -12.99 8.53 9.30
N ALA A 133 -12.87 9.45 8.34
CA ALA A 133 -12.42 9.09 7.00
C ALA A 133 -11.04 8.44 7.10
N SER A 134 -10.86 7.35 6.38
CA SER A 134 -9.75 6.43 6.63
C SER A 134 -8.99 6.02 5.37
N VAL A 135 -9.39 6.52 4.20
CA VAL A 135 -8.71 6.28 2.93
C VAL A 135 -8.40 7.61 2.24
N ALA A 136 -7.26 7.69 1.56
CA ALA A 136 -6.96 8.82 0.69
C ALA A 136 -7.20 8.46 -0.77
N LEU A 137 -7.79 9.39 -1.52
CA LEU A 137 -8.03 9.24 -2.95
C LEU A 137 -7.77 10.54 -3.69
N TYR A 138 -7.47 10.41 -4.98
CA TYR A 138 -7.58 11.53 -5.91
C TYR A 138 -9.01 11.64 -6.40
N TYR A 139 -9.65 12.77 -6.12
CA TYR A 139 -10.91 13.19 -6.74
C TYR A 139 -10.62 14.40 -7.61
N GLN A 140 -10.71 14.24 -8.93
CA GLN A 140 -10.39 15.30 -9.89
C GLN A 140 -8.98 15.92 -9.68
N HIS A 141 -7.98 15.05 -9.51
CA HIS A 141 -6.58 15.42 -9.20
C HIS A 141 -6.35 16.14 -7.86
N MET A 142 -7.36 16.25 -7.00
CA MET A 142 -7.23 16.72 -5.62
C MET A 142 -7.10 15.53 -4.68
N LEU A 143 -6.07 15.53 -3.82
CA LEU A 143 -5.87 14.48 -2.81
C LEU A 143 -6.71 14.81 -1.57
N CYS A 144 -7.73 14.00 -1.30
CA CYS A 144 -8.69 14.18 -0.22
C CYS A 144 -8.78 12.92 0.65
N ASP A 145 -9.25 13.05 1.89
CA ASP A 145 -9.69 11.92 2.70
C ASP A 145 -11.19 11.66 2.52
N ASP A 146 -11.58 10.40 2.52
CA ASP A 146 -12.99 10.02 2.55
C ASP A 146 -13.21 8.66 3.22
N PHE A 147 -14.46 8.28 3.37
CA PHE A 147 -14.86 6.93 3.71
C PHE A 147 -14.65 6.00 2.52
N GLN A 148 -14.30 4.76 2.86
CA GLN A 148 -13.94 3.74 1.88
C GLN A 148 -15.07 3.39 0.90
N LEU A 149 -16.33 3.54 1.34
CA LEU A 149 -17.52 3.12 0.60
C LEU A 149 -18.20 4.27 -0.15
N THR A 150 -17.71 5.51 -0.03
CA THR A 150 -18.33 6.69 -0.65
C THR A 150 -18.26 6.65 -2.18
N TYR A 151 -17.11 6.23 -2.72
CA TYR A 151 -16.85 6.27 -4.15
C TYR A 151 -16.52 4.90 -4.73
N GLN A 152 -16.74 4.78 -6.03
CA GLN A 152 -16.04 3.83 -6.87
C GLN A 152 -14.95 4.57 -7.63
N SER A 153 -13.82 3.91 -7.86
CA SER A 153 -12.79 4.43 -8.75
C SER A 153 -13.35 4.58 -10.16
N THR A 154 -12.76 5.47 -10.95
CA THR A 154 -12.92 5.49 -12.41
C THR A 154 -11.75 4.79 -13.11
N HIS A 155 -10.60 4.79 -12.43
CA HIS A 155 -9.36 4.16 -12.87
C HIS A 155 -8.69 3.53 -11.66
N VAL A 156 -8.05 2.38 -11.88
CA VAL A 156 -7.12 1.79 -10.92
C VAL A 156 -5.72 2.07 -11.42
N VAL A 157 -4.89 2.64 -10.55
CA VAL A 157 -3.48 2.89 -10.83
C VAL A 157 -2.63 1.92 -10.03
N PHE A 158 -1.76 1.23 -10.74
CA PHE A 158 -0.78 0.30 -10.19
C PHE A 158 0.58 0.96 -10.15
N GLU A 159 1.31 0.76 -9.06
CA GLU A 159 2.75 0.97 -8.99
C GLU A 159 3.46 -0.37 -8.90
N MET A 160 4.55 -0.52 -9.67
CA MET A 160 5.44 -1.66 -9.54
C MET A 160 6.32 -1.51 -8.29
N SER A 161 6.14 -2.41 -7.33
CA SER A 161 6.97 -2.46 -6.14
C SER A 161 8.34 -3.05 -6.47
N THR A 162 9.40 -2.33 -6.11
CA THR A 162 10.79 -2.81 -6.16
C THR A 162 11.23 -3.47 -4.85
N TYR A 163 10.36 -3.49 -3.84
CA TYR A 163 10.68 -4.01 -2.52
C TYR A 163 10.81 -5.52 -2.53
N GLN A 164 12.00 -6.00 -2.17
CA GLN A 164 12.29 -7.42 -1.96
C GLN A 164 12.15 -7.76 -0.47
N LEU A 165 11.38 -8.81 -0.17
CA LEU A 165 11.29 -9.36 1.17
C LEU A 165 12.60 -10.08 1.51
N ASN A 166 13.54 -9.34 2.11
CA ASN A 166 14.83 -9.86 2.53
C ASN A 166 14.75 -10.30 3.99
N GLY A 167 14.34 -11.55 4.23
CA GLY A 167 14.34 -12.13 5.57
C GLY A 167 14.06 -13.62 5.58
N SER A 168 14.90 -14.39 6.28
CA SER A 168 14.67 -15.81 6.53
C SER A 168 13.56 -16.06 7.57
N MET A 169 13.25 -15.04 8.39
CA MET A 169 12.30 -15.14 9.51
C MET A 169 11.26 -14.01 9.45
N GLU A 170 9.98 -14.39 9.49
CA GLU A 170 8.85 -13.47 9.61
C GLU A 170 8.56 -13.21 11.09
N VAL A 171 8.37 -11.94 11.46
CA VAL A 171 8.07 -11.55 12.83
C VAL A 171 6.68 -10.92 12.87
N PHE A 172 5.86 -11.38 13.80
CA PHE A 172 4.56 -10.77 14.11
C PHE A 172 4.60 -10.23 15.53
N LYS A 173 4.22 -8.97 15.70
CA LYS A 173 4.28 -8.27 16.99
C LYS A 173 2.87 -7.90 17.44
N ARG A 174 2.54 -8.27 18.68
CA ARG A 174 1.24 -7.94 19.30
C ARG A 174 1.05 -6.43 19.28
N ASN A 175 -0.10 -5.97 18.77
CA ASN A 175 -0.49 -4.56 18.68
C ASN A 175 0.58 -3.63 18.06
N TRP A 176 1.43 -4.10 17.16
CA TRP A 176 2.40 -3.23 16.49
C TRP A 176 1.72 -2.34 15.42
N PRO A 177 2.13 -1.07 15.19
CA PRO A 177 3.38 -0.42 15.62
C PRO A 177 3.36 0.33 16.94
N TYR A 178 2.19 0.59 17.52
CA TYR A 178 2.02 1.32 18.78
C TYR A 178 0.86 0.72 19.59
N PRO A 179 0.78 0.96 20.90
CA PRO A 179 -0.34 0.49 21.70
C PRO A 179 -1.70 0.87 21.10
N ILE A 180 -2.58 -0.12 20.90
CA ILE A 180 -3.92 0.06 20.34
C ILE A 180 -4.93 -0.03 21.48
N SER A 181 -5.72 1.03 21.68
CA SER A 181 -6.74 1.13 22.73
C SER A 181 -7.99 0.32 22.41
N SER A 182 -8.47 0.40 21.17
CA SER A 182 -9.55 -0.41 20.61
C SER A 182 -9.05 -1.10 19.35
N ILE A 183 -9.27 -2.42 19.25
CA ILE A 183 -8.92 -3.18 18.05
C ILE A 183 -10.04 -3.17 16.98
N PHE A 184 -11.13 -2.45 17.24
CA PHE A 184 -12.29 -2.31 16.35
C PHE A 184 -12.42 -0.86 15.87
N LEU A 185 -12.79 -0.70 14.61
CA LEU A 185 -13.22 0.59 14.05
C LEU A 185 -14.49 1.06 14.76
N SER A 186 -14.54 2.37 15.03
CA SER A 186 -15.67 3.03 15.69
C SER A 186 -16.78 3.44 14.72
N ASN A 187 -16.44 3.65 13.44
CA ASN A 187 -17.40 3.98 12.39
C ASN A 187 -17.65 2.73 11.53
N SER A 188 -18.93 2.39 11.30
CA SER A 188 -19.34 1.29 10.43
C SER A 188 -19.18 1.56 8.93
N GLU A 189 -19.00 2.82 8.53
CA GLU A 189 -18.74 3.23 7.13
C GLU A 189 -17.27 3.05 6.74
N SER A 190 -16.39 2.84 7.72
CA SER A 190 -14.99 2.48 7.53
C SER A 190 -14.84 0.98 7.75
N VAL A 191 -14.34 0.27 6.75
CA VAL A 191 -13.92 -1.14 6.89
C VAL A 191 -12.49 -1.32 6.38
N GLY A 192 -11.80 -2.34 6.86
CA GLY A 192 -10.53 -2.75 6.26
C GLY A 192 -10.76 -3.75 5.14
N CYS A 193 -9.72 -4.01 4.35
CA CYS A 193 -9.71 -5.15 3.47
C CYS A 193 -9.38 -6.40 4.29
N PHE A 194 -10.40 -7.19 4.60
CA PHE A 194 -10.24 -8.38 5.43
C PHE A 194 -10.60 -9.67 4.70
N ASP A 195 -9.81 -10.69 4.97
CA ASP A 195 -10.14 -12.09 4.68
C ASP A 195 -10.34 -12.83 6.01
N PHE A 196 -11.52 -13.42 6.21
CA PHE A 196 -11.87 -14.14 7.43
C PHE A 196 -11.96 -15.63 7.16
N VAL A 197 -11.23 -16.41 7.95
CA VAL A 197 -11.14 -17.86 7.82
C VAL A 197 -11.31 -18.54 9.18
N ALA A 198 -11.88 -19.75 9.16
CA ALA A 198 -12.00 -20.58 10.35
C ALA A 198 -10.62 -21.18 10.68
N GLU A 199 -10.05 -20.78 11.81
CA GLU A 199 -8.75 -21.27 12.29
C GLU A 199 -8.72 -21.34 13.82
N THR A 200 -8.42 -22.52 14.32
CA THR A 200 -8.45 -22.80 15.76
C THR A 200 -7.19 -22.34 16.49
N THR A 201 -6.08 -22.15 15.77
CA THR A 201 -4.80 -21.77 16.39
C THR A 201 -4.22 -20.49 15.81
N MET A 202 -3.63 -19.69 16.70
CA MET A 202 -2.91 -18.46 16.36
C MET A 202 -1.75 -18.72 15.39
N ILE A 203 -1.08 -19.87 15.51
CA ILE A 203 0.07 -20.24 14.66
C ILE A 203 -0.38 -20.42 13.21
N VAL A 204 -1.50 -21.11 12.97
CA VAL A 204 -2.01 -21.28 11.60
C VAL A 204 -2.47 -19.95 11.01
N CYS A 205 -3.10 -19.08 11.82
CA CYS A 205 -3.46 -17.72 11.40
C CYS A 205 -2.22 -16.91 10.97
N ALA A 206 -1.14 -16.96 11.77
CA ALA A 206 0.13 -16.31 11.44
C ALA A 206 0.77 -16.87 10.16
N LEU A 207 0.74 -18.20 9.97
CA LEU A 207 1.27 -18.85 8.76
C LEU A 207 0.49 -18.43 7.51
N ARG A 208 -0.84 -18.33 7.58
CA ARG A 208 -1.66 -17.81 6.48
C ARG A 208 -1.29 -16.38 6.12
N CYS A 209 -1.16 -15.50 7.11
CA CYS A 209 -0.71 -14.13 6.88
C CYS A 209 0.69 -14.08 6.26
N LYS A 210 1.61 -14.94 6.70
CA LYS A 210 2.96 -15.06 6.10
C LYS A 210 2.88 -15.45 4.62
N CYS A 211 2.04 -16.42 4.26
CA CYS A 211 1.89 -16.91 2.89
C CYS A 211 1.24 -15.88 1.94
N ARG A 212 0.44 -14.95 2.47
CA ARG A 212 -0.12 -13.83 1.71
C ARG A 212 0.83 -12.63 1.78
N THR A 213 1.59 -12.36 0.74
CA THR A 213 2.56 -11.23 0.71
C THR A 213 1.90 -9.86 0.87
N VAL A 214 0.59 -9.77 0.63
CA VAL A 214 -0.23 -8.58 0.85
C VAL A 214 -0.75 -8.45 2.28
N CYS A 215 -0.64 -9.49 3.13
CA CYS A 215 -1.12 -9.41 4.51
C CYS A 215 -0.25 -8.46 5.35
N ARG A 216 -0.91 -7.54 6.07
CA ARG A 216 -0.31 -6.49 6.91
C ARG A 216 -0.43 -6.77 8.40
N SER A 217 -1.48 -7.44 8.81
CA SER A 217 -1.68 -7.89 10.19
C SER A 217 -2.67 -9.04 10.22
N PHE A 218 -2.69 -9.77 11.32
CA PHE A 218 -3.71 -10.78 11.57
C PHE A 218 -4.34 -10.61 12.96
N TYR A 219 -5.56 -11.12 13.06
CA TYR A 219 -6.41 -11.13 14.23
C TYR A 219 -6.82 -12.56 14.52
N HIS A 220 -6.68 -13.02 15.75
CA HIS A 220 -7.09 -14.35 16.16
C HIS A 220 -8.09 -14.28 17.31
N ASN A 221 -9.22 -14.96 17.16
CA ASN A 221 -10.18 -15.21 18.23
C ASN A 221 -10.22 -16.72 18.47
N ALA A 222 -9.62 -17.16 19.59
CA ALA A 222 -9.46 -18.57 19.91
C ALA A 222 -10.79 -19.25 20.28
N GLU A 223 -11.71 -18.53 20.91
CA GLU A 223 -13.01 -19.06 21.34
C GLU A 223 -13.94 -19.26 20.15
N ALA A 224 -13.98 -18.28 19.24
CA ALA A 224 -14.75 -18.39 18.00
C ALA A 224 -14.08 -19.27 16.94
N GLY A 225 -12.79 -19.61 17.11
CA GLY A 225 -12.01 -20.32 16.09
C GLY A 225 -11.88 -19.52 14.80
N LEU A 226 -11.69 -18.20 14.90
CA LEU A 226 -11.63 -17.30 13.76
C LEU A 226 -10.27 -16.62 13.62
N CYS A 227 -9.87 -16.45 12.37
CA CYS A 227 -8.70 -15.69 11.96
C CYS A 227 -9.13 -14.62 10.94
N GLY A 228 -8.82 -13.36 11.22
CA GLY A 228 -9.01 -12.24 10.29
C GLY A 228 -7.65 -11.75 9.80
N LEU A 229 -7.45 -11.72 8.49
CA LEU A 229 -6.24 -11.21 7.85
C LEU A 229 -6.53 -9.81 7.29
N SER A 230 -5.80 -8.81 7.75
CA SER A 230 -5.84 -7.47 7.17
C SER A 230 -4.91 -7.43 5.95
N LEU A 231 -5.47 -7.17 4.77
CA LEU A 231 -4.78 -7.24 3.48
C LEU A 231 -4.52 -5.84 2.91
N TYR A 232 -3.40 -5.70 2.19
CA TYR A 232 -2.92 -4.53 1.45
C TYR A 232 -2.54 -3.32 2.32
N VAL A 233 -3.44 -2.90 3.21
CA VAL A 233 -3.24 -1.86 4.22
C VAL A 233 -3.58 -2.42 5.60
N ASP A 234 -2.91 -1.90 6.62
CA ASP A 234 -3.15 -2.32 7.99
C ASP A 234 -4.40 -1.60 8.55
N SER A 235 -5.29 -2.34 9.19
CA SER A 235 -6.61 -1.83 9.59
C SER A 235 -7.06 -2.47 10.89
N LEU A 236 -7.81 -1.73 11.72
CA LEU A 236 -8.60 -2.28 12.82
C LEU A 236 -9.74 -3.18 12.32
N LEU A 237 -10.23 -4.10 13.15
CA LEU A 237 -11.36 -4.95 12.77
C LEU A 237 -12.61 -4.12 12.49
N PRO A 238 -13.47 -4.53 11.55
CA PRO A 238 -14.78 -3.93 11.38
C PRO A 238 -15.60 -3.93 12.69
N ALA A 239 -16.39 -2.89 12.90
CA ALA A 239 -17.14 -2.68 14.16
C ALA A 239 -18.01 -3.89 14.55
N ASN A 240 -18.63 -4.56 13.58
CA ASN A 240 -19.49 -5.73 13.80
C ASN A 240 -18.75 -6.96 14.36
N MET A 241 -17.42 -7.03 14.24
CA MET A 241 -16.62 -8.13 14.80
C MET A 241 -16.58 -8.09 16.33
N SER A 242 -16.93 -6.96 16.95
CA SER A 242 -17.06 -6.83 18.40
C SER A 242 -18.22 -7.65 18.98
N ASN A 243 -19.19 -8.04 18.14
CA ASN A 243 -20.33 -8.86 18.54
C ASN A 243 -20.02 -10.37 18.60
N ILE A 244 -18.83 -10.78 18.16
CA ILE A 244 -18.41 -12.18 18.17
C ILE A 244 -17.85 -12.51 19.55
N THR A 245 -18.35 -13.59 20.15
CA THR A 245 -17.90 -14.07 21.46
C THR A 245 -16.40 -14.33 21.48
N GLY A 246 -15.77 -14.05 22.63
CA GLY A 246 -14.36 -14.25 22.87
C GLY A 246 -13.50 -13.02 22.62
N THR A 247 -12.22 -13.15 22.94
CA THR A 247 -11.27 -12.05 22.86
C THR A 247 -10.46 -12.14 21.58
N TRP A 248 -10.56 -11.10 20.75
CA TRP A 248 -9.71 -10.91 19.59
C TRP A 248 -8.31 -10.44 20.01
N MET A 249 -7.27 -11.07 19.44
CA MET A 249 -5.87 -10.68 19.61
C MET A 249 -5.27 -10.27 18.27
N ARG A 250 -4.65 -9.09 18.22
CA ARG A 250 -4.05 -8.53 17.01
C ARG A 250 -2.53 -8.67 17.00
N PHE A 251 -1.98 -9.00 15.83
CA PHE A 251 -0.55 -9.04 15.56
C PHE A 251 -0.23 -8.31 14.25
N GLY A 252 0.51 -7.21 14.33
CA GLY A 252 1.01 -6.47 13.17
C GLY A 252 2.25 -7.12 12.57
N ARG A 253 2.47 -6.94 11.27
CA ARG A 253 3.63 -7.43 10.51
C ARG A 253 4.63 -6.29 10.25
N PRO A 254 5.71 -6.16 11.05
CA PRO A 254 6.61 -5.02 10.97
C PRO A 254 7.39 -4.92 9.66
N ASN A 255 7.64 -6.03 8.98
CA ASN A 255 8.44 -6.08 7.75
C ASN A 255 7.57 -6.22 6.49
N GLY A 256 6.31 -5.76 6.56
CA GLY A 256 5.28 -5.94 5.52
C GLY A 256 5.74 -5.84 4.07
#